data_AF-A0A8D8G1M5-F1
#
_entry.id   AF-A0A8D8G1M5-F1
#
_cell.length_a   1.000
_cell.length_b   1.000
_cell.length_c   1.000
_cell.angle_alpha   90.00
_cell.angle_beta   90.00
_cell.angle_gamma   90.00
#
_symmetry.space_group_name_H-M   'P 1'
#
loop_
_entity.id
_entity.type
_entity.pdbx_description
1 polymer ?
#
loop_
_entity_poly.entity_id
_entity_poly.type
_entity_poly.pdbx_seq_one_letter_code
_entity_poly.pdbx_strand_id
1 'polypeptide(L)'
;MNDFTLQSIAADLVPSNYLSVANNARVSRDKQVKVLLEKKKLPEHGWENGTIEYLIDGLALLDSNNFPSRCGVGEREARVVCELVRKRHYGFAHGIGRSGNLTEAQPKAAGSTIMANLTNCLVLDLLREMGIRSCKKALLVPLATGMSVMMVLTALKVSRPEARYVLWSRIDQKSCFKSIVTAGLIPVVIDTVPVEERGDPLLGTNVQAFRDKVEELGAAN
;
A
#
# COMPACT_ATOMS: atom_id res chain seq x y z
N MET A 1 12.07 22.04 11.76
CA MET A 1 13.10 23.10 11.84
C MET A 1 14.29 22.62 11.02
N ASN A 2 14.81 23.40 10.06
CA ASN A 2 15.95 23.02 9.22
C ASN A 2 17.26 23.64 9.74
N ASP A 3 18.39 23.34 9.09
CA ASP A 3 19.71 23.87 9.48
C ASP A 3 19.72 25.40 9.55
N PHE A 4 19.15 26.08 8.55
CA PHE A 4 19.09 27.55 8.51
C PHE A 4 18.27 28.12 9.66
N THR A 5 17.14 27.49 10.02
CA THR A 5 16.33 27.93 11.15
C THR A 5 17.08 27.75 12.48
N LEU A 6 17.78 26.63 12.67
CA LEU A 6 18.58 26.41 13.88
C LEU A 6 19.73 27.42 14.00
N GLN A 7 20.40 27.72 12.89
CA GLN A 7 21.48 28.72 12.85
C GLN A 7 21.00 30.15 13.10
N SER A 8 19.72 30.44 12.86
CA SER A 8 19.13 31.75 13.14
C SER A 8 18.78 31.99 14.62
N ILE A 9 18.88 30.96 15.47
CA ILE A 9 18.61 31.10 16.90
C ILE A 9 19.75 31.90 17.53
N ALA A 10 19.39 33.01 18.17
CA ALA A 10 20.34 33.89 18.80
C ALA A 10 21.03 33.21 19.99
N ALA A 11 22.34 33.47 20.15
CA ALA A 11 23.19 32.78 21.13
C ALA A 11 22.87 33.15 22.59
N ASP A 12 22.16 34.26 22.80
CA ASP A 12 21.63 34.68 24.10
C ASP A 12 20.46 33.80 24.57
N LEU A 13 19.73 33.17 23.65
CA LEU A 13 18.69 32.19 23.98
C LEU A 13 19.30 30.83 24.35
N VAL A 14 20.23 30.33 23.52
CA VAL A 14 20.88 29.03 23.72
C VAL A 14 22.33 29.11 23.21
N PRO A 15 23.31 28.66 24.01
CA PRO A 15 24.69 28.56 23.56
C PRO A 15 24.85 27.76 22.26
N SER A 16 25.68 28.26 21.33
CA SER A 16 25.85 27.67 20.00
C SER A 16 26.35 26.21 20.03
N ASN A 17 27.11 25.82 21.06
CA ASN A 17 27.55 24.45 21.27
C ASN A 17 26.41 23.48 21.65
N TYR A 18 25.34 23.97 22.27
CA TYR A 18 24.17 23.14 22.58
C TYR A 18 23.28 22.99 21.34
N LEU A 19 23.14 24.06 20.56
CA LEU A 19 22.46 24.03 19.27
C LEU A 19 23.14 23.08 18.28
N SER A 20 24.48 23.01 18.27
CA SER A 20 25.20 22.08 17.40
C SER A 20 24.93 20.61 17.76
N VAL A 21 24.88 20.27 19.06
CA VAL A 21 24.52 18.92 19.53
C VAL A 21 23.09 18.57 19.12
N ALA A 22 22.14 19.50 19.31
CA ALA A 22 20.75 19.30 18.89
C ALA A 22 20.63 19.13 17.36
N ASN A 23 21.38 19.92 16.58
CA ASN A 23 21.40 19.77 15.13
C ASN A 23 21.98 18.44 14.68
N ASN A 24 23.04 17.95 15.33
CA ASN A 24 23.62 16.63 15.02
C ASN A 24 22.59 15.50 15.23
N ALA A 25 21.79 15.56 16.31
CA ALA A 25 20.72 14.59 16.55
C ALA A 25 19.63 14.66 15.47
N ARG A 26 19.26 15.86 15.02
CA ARG A 26 18.31 16.08 13.92
C ARG A 26 18.84 15.52 12.59
N VAL A 27 20.09 15.83 12.24
CA VAL A 27 20.75 15.35 11.01
C VAL A 27 20.84 13.82 10.99
N SER A 28 21.06 13.18 12.14
CA SER A 28 21.02 11.72 12.26
C SER A 28 19.64 11.16 11.86
N ARG A 29 18.55 11.80 12.28
CA ARG A 29 17.18 11.42 11.89
C ARG A 29 16.93 11.66 10.40
N ASP A 30 17.34 12.82 9.88
CA ASP A 30 17.23 13.14 8.45
C ASP A 30 17.98 12.14 7.58
N LYS A 31 19.14 11.65 8.04
CA LYS A 31 19.90 10.62 7.35
C LYS A 31 19.13 9.31 7.22
N GLN A 32 18.41 8.88 8.26
CA GLN A 32 17.57 7.68 8.21
C GLN A 32 16.43 7.86 7.19
N VAL A 33 15.74 9.00 7.25
CA VAL A 33 14.67 9.35 6.29
C VAL A 33 15.20 9.38 4.86
N LYS A 34 16.34 10.03 4.63
CA LYS A 34 16.98 10.10 3.32
C LYS A 34 17.29 8.70 2.78
N VAL A 35 17.90 7.84 3.59
CA VAL A 35 18.22 6.46 3.20
C VAL A 35 16.95 5.68 2.82
N LEU A 36 15.86 5.83 3.58
CA LEU A 36 14.58 5.20 3.27
C LEU A 36 14.02 5.67 1.92
N LEU A 37 14.02 6.98 1.65
CA LEU A 37 13.49 7.55 0.41
C LEU A 37 14.35 7.21 -0.81
N GLU A 38 15.66 7.13 -0.66
CA GLU A 38 16.60 6.78 -1.73
C GLU A 38 16.55 5.28 -2.05
N LYS A 39 16.67 4.43 -1.02
CA LYS A 39 16.73 2.98 -1.21
C LYS A 39 15.36 2.36 -1.42
N LYS A 40 14.31 2.94 -0.83
CA LYS A 40 12.93 2.44 -0.85
C LYS A 40 12.81 0.99 -0.35
N LYS A 41 13.60 0.68 0.68
CA LYS A 41 13.73 -0.64 1.30
C LYS A 41 13.43 -0.55 2.79
N LEU A 42 12.99 -1.67 3.36
CA LEU A 42 12.76 -1.74 4.80
C LEU A 42 14.07 -1.48 5.56
N PRO A 43 14.02 -0.68 6.64
CA PRO A 43 15.14 -0.60 7.58
C PRO A 43 15.44 -1.96 8.19
N GLU A 44 16.73 -2.28 8.37
CA GLU A 44 17.16 -3.51 9.04
C GLU A 44 16.67 -3.57 10.50
N HIS A 45 16.64 -2.41 11.15
CA HIS A 45 16.10 -2.25 12.50
C HIS A 45 14.90 -1.32 12.47
N GLY A 46 13.83 -1.71 13.17
CA GLY A 46 12.62 -0.90 13.31
C GLY A 46 12.93 0.48 13.89
N TRP A 47 12.30 1.50 13.33
CA TRP A 47 12.45 2.87 13.81
C TRP A 47 11.65 3.09 15.10
N GLU A 48 12.16 3.99 15.93
CA GLU A 48 11.40 4.53 17.05
C GLU A 48 10.20 5.34 16.56
N ASN A 49 9.11 5.35 17.34
CA ASN A 49 7.87 6.06 16.99
C ASN A 49 8.11 7.54 16.64
N GLY A 50 8.98 8.24 17.38
CA GLY A 50 9.27 9.64 17.09
C GLY A 50 9.93 9.87 15.72
N THR A 51 10.68 8.90 15.20
CA THR A 51 11.27 8.99 13.85
C THR A 51 10.23 8.65 12.77
N ILE A 52 9.32 7.72 13.05
CA ILE A 52 8.18 7.41 12.18
C ILE A 52 7.28 8.65 12.06
N GLU A 53 6.88 9.23 13.19
CA GLU A 53 6.03 10.43 13.23
C GLU A 53 6.71 11.62 12.56
N TYR A 54 8.02 11.82 12.77
CA TYR A 54 8.78 12.87 12.08
C TYR A 54 8.68 12.78 10.54
N LEU A 55 8.76 11.57 9.97
CA LEU A 55 8.56 11.36 8.55
C LEU A 55 7.10 11.61 8.14
N ILE A 56 6.14 11.02 8.87
CA ILE A 56 4.72 11.10 8.56
C ILE A 56 4.24 12.55 8.58
N ASP A 57 4.59 13.31 9.62
CA ASP A 57 4.27 14.74 9.75
C ASP A 57 4.92 15.56 8.65
N GLY A 58 6.20 15.28 8.34
CA GLY A 58 6.92 15.92 7.25
C GLY A 58 6.25 15.72 5.89
N LEU A 59 5.76 14.51 5.62
CA LEU A 59 5.00 14.20 4.40
C LEU A 59 3.62 14.86 4.39
N ALA A 60 2.91 14.89 5.51
CA ALA A 60 1.58 15.51 5.60
C ALA A 60 1.61 17.00 5.24
N LEU A 61 2.68 17.70 5.63
CA LEU A 61 2.90 19.11 5.29
C LEU A 61 3.12 19.37 3.79
N LEU A 62 3.32 18.34 2.97
CA LEU A 62 3.42 18.44 1.51
C LEU A 62 2.05 18.35 0.80
N ASP A 63 1.00 17.99 1.54
CA ASP A 63 -0.37 17.97 1.02
C ASP A 63 -1.01 19.34 1.14
N SER A 64 -1.72 19.73 0.09
CA SER A 64 -2.11 21.10 -0.06
C SER A 64 -3.18 21.57 0.92
N ASN A 65 -3.98 20.66 1.46
CA ASN A 65 -4.94 20.95 2.53
C ASN A 65 -4.27 21.39 3.85
N ASN A 66 -2.96 21.21 3.98
CA ASN A 66 -2.18 21.64 5.15
C ASN A 66 -1.37 22.93 4.90
N PHE A 67 -1.48 23.55 3.72
CA PHE A 67 -0.79 24.81 3.42
C PHE A 67 -1.52 26.00 4.07
N PRO A 68 -0.82 26.88 4.81
CA PRO A 68 -1.47 27.95 5.58
C PRO A 68 -2.14 29.02 4.71
N SER A 69 -1.62 29.29 3.52
CA SER A 69 -2.07 30.37 2.62
C SER A 69 -2.90 29.89 1.44
N ARG A 70 -3.37 28.63 1.43
CA ARG A 70 -4.13 28.09 0.30
C ARG A 70 -5.63 28.35 0.46
N CYS A 71 -6.19 29.09 -0.49
CA CYS A 71 -7.64 29.24 -0.64
C CYS A 71 -8.17 28.20 -1.65
N GLY A 72 -8.71 27.10 -1.15
CA GLY A 72 -9.32 26.07 -1.99
C GLY A 72 -10.75 26.45 -2.40
N VAL A 73 -11.00 26.61 -3.70
CA VAL A 73 -12.34 26.92 -4.26
C VAL A 73 -13.04 25.72 -4.92
N GLY A 74 -12.38 24.56 -4.95
CA GLY A 74 -12.95 23.34 -5.52
C GLY A 74 -13.94 22.63 -4.61
N GLU A 75 -14.64 21.65 -5.18
CA GLU A 75 -15.55 20.74 -4.49
C GLU A 75 -14.81 19.75 -3.59
N ARG A 76 -13.56 19.39 -3.97
CA ARG A 76 -12.71 18.44 -3.24
C ARG A 76 -11.38 19.06 -2.83
N GLU A 77 -11.44 19.85 -1.75
CA GLU A 77 -10.29 20.53 -1.12
C GLU A 77 -9.83 19.86 0.18
N ALA A 78 -10.34 18.66 0.48
CA ALA A 78 -9.95 17.86 1.66
C ALA A 78 -10.03 18.63 2.99
N ARG A 79 -11.06 19.49 3.12
CA ARG A 79 -11.35 20.24 4.35
C ARG A 79 -11.80 19.25 5.44
N VAL A 80 -11.18 19.31 6.62
CA VAL A 80 -11.50 18.45 7.76
C VAL A 80 -12.12 19.29 8.88
N VAL A 81 -13.38 19.00 9.23
CA VAL A 81 -14.12 19.76 10.26
C VAL A 81 -13.72 19.36 11.69
N CYS A 82 -13.54 18.06 11.94
CA CYS A 82 -13.25 17.53 13.27
C CYS A 82 -11.74 17.34 13.46
N GLU A 83 -11.16 18.05 14.43
CA GLU A 83 -9.72 17.97 14.70
C GLU A 83 -9.28 16.57 15.16
N LEU A 84 -10.15 15.80 15.84
CA LEU A 84 -9.85 14.40 16.18
C LEU A 84 -9.69 13.53 14.94
N VAL A 85 -10.46 13.79 13.88
CA VAL A 85 -10.33 13.10 12.59
C VAL A 85 -9.06 13.54 11.88
N ARG A 86 -8.70 14.83 11.94
CA ARG A 86 -7.43 15.31 11.36
C ARG A 86 -6.23 14.67 12.03
N LYS A 87 -6.19 14.67 13.36
CA LYS A 87 -5.10 14.13 14.18
C LYS A 87 -4.90 12.63 13.97
N ARG A 88 -5.98 11.82 14.02
CA ARG A 88 -5.86 10.36 13.83
C ARG A 88 -5.39 9.93 12.44
N HIS A 89 -5.48 10.83 11.45
CA HIS A 89 -5.01 10.62 10.08
C HIS A 89 -3.75 11.43 9.76
N TYR A 90 -3.08 11.99 10.78
CA TYR A 90 -1.86 12.81 10.63
C TYR A 90 -2.01 13.96 9.61
N GLY A 91 -3.22 14.48 9.40
CA GLY A 91 -3.49 15.53 8.42
C GLY A 91 -3.56 15.10 6.94
N PHE A 92 -3.42 13.81 6.63
CA PHE A 92 -3.68 13.28 5.28
C PHE A 92 -5.18 13.19 5.04
N ALA A 93 -5.69 13.96 4.07
CA ALA A 93 -7.13 14.05 3.80
C ALA A 93 -7.52 13.90 2.31
N HIS A 94 -6.56 13.92 1.38
CA HIS A 94 -6.83 13.78 -0.05
C HIS A 94 -6.98 12.33 -0.53
N GLY A 95 -6.53 11.35 0.26
CA GLY A 95 -6.47 9.95 -0.15
C GLY A 95 -5.32 9.68 -1.12
N ILE A 96 -5.40 8.53 -1.83
CA ILE A 96 -4.36 8.08 -2.76
C ILE A 96 -4.90 8.00 -4.19
N GLY A 97 -4.02 8.19 -5.17
CA GLY A 97 -4.35 8.08 -6.59
C GLY A 97 -5.21 9.23 -7.14
N ARG A 98 -5.81 8.97 -8.29
CA ARG A 98 -6.76 9.83 -9.00
C ARG A 98 -8.00 9.05 -9.39
N SER A 99 -9.02 9.76 -9.89
CA SER A 99 -10.36 9.22 -10.17
C SER A 99 -10.39 7.97 -11.05
N GLY A 100 -9.38 7.76 -11.92
CA GLY A 100 -9.29 6.57 -12.79
C GLY A 100 -8.13 5.62 -12.48
N ASN A 101 -7.21 5.98 -11.57
CA ASN A 101 -5.98 5.21 -11.38
C ASN A 101 -5.38 5.41 -9.99
N LEU A 102 -5.22 4.30 -9.26
CA LEU A 102 -4.69 4.30 -7.89
C LEU A 102 -3.21 4.69 -7.82
N THR A 103 -2.46 4.47 -8.90
CA THR A 103 -1.00 4.69 -8.95
C THR A 103 -0.60 6.05 -9.50
N GLU A 104 -1.57 6.84 -9.96
CA GLU A 104 -1.29 8.18 -10.48
C GLU A 104 -1.00 9.17 -9.34
N ALA A 105 -0.02 10.05 -9.57
CA ALA A 105 0.32 11.11 -8.64
C ALA A 105 -0.83 12.12 -8.51
N GLN A 106 -1.20 12.45 -7.28
CA GLN A 106 -2.25 13.44 -7.00
C GLN A 106 -1.63 14.84 -6.90
N PRO A 107 -1.92 15.78 -7.83
CA PRO A 107 -1.30 17.11 -7.83
C PRO A 107 -1.60 17.94 -6.58
N LYS A 108 -2.71 17.66 -5.87
CA LYS A 108 -3.06 18.33 -4.60
C LYS A 108 -2.44 17.66 -3.37
N ALA A 109 -1.80 16.50 -3.52
CA ALA A 109 -1.40 15.64 -2.41
C ALA A 109 -0.05 14.95 -2.69
N ALA A 110 1.02 15.74 -2.77
CA ALA A 110 2.37 15.24 -3.03
C ALA A 110 2.85 14.33 -1.89
N GLY A 111 2.54 14.68 -0.64
CA GLY A 111 2.85 13.86 0.54
C GLY A 111 2.13 12.52 0.53
N SER A 112 0.82 12.51 0.31
CA SER A 112 0.03 11.29 0.16
C SER A 112 0.55 10.41 -0.98
N THR A 113 0.96 11.02 -2.10
CA THR A 113 1.53 10.30 -3.25
C THR A 113 2.86 9.63 -2.89
N ILE A 114 3.76 10.36 -2.22
CA ILE A 114 5.04 9.81 -1.75
C ILE A 114 4.79 8.67 -0.77
N MET A 115 3.89 8.86 0.20
CA MET A 115 3.52 7.84 1.18
C MET A 115 3.05 6.55 0.50
N ALA A 116 2.06 6.65 -0.39
CA ALA A 116 1.51 5.49 -1.09
C ALA A 116 2.56 4.73 -1.91
N ASN A 117 3.39 5.46 -2.66
CA ASN A 117 4.43 4.86 -3.50
C ASN A 117 5.55 4.25 -2.67
N LEU A 118 5.94 4.89 -1.58
CA LEU A 118 6.92 4.34 -0.65
C LEU A 118 6.39 3.06 -0.02
N THR A 119 5.15 3.04 0.47
CA THR A 119 4.52 1.83 1.01
C THR A 119 4.51 0.69 -0.01
N ASN A 120 4.19 0.95 -1.28
CA ASN A 120 4.26 -0.07 -2.34
C ASN A 120 5.67 -0.64 -2.51
N CYS A 121 6.71 0.21 -2.46
CA CYS A 121 8.09 -0.25 -2.52
C CYS A 121 8.48 -1.09 -1.29
N LEU A 122 8.08 -0.67 -0.09
CA LEU A 122 8.38 -1.41 1.14
C LEU A 122 7.68 -2.77 1.19
N VAL A 123 6.42 -2.85 0.74
CA VAL A 123 5.71 -4.13 0.60
C VAL A 123 6.38 -5.02 -0.43
N LEU A 124 6.84 -4.47 -1.55
CA LEU A 124 7.58 -5.23 -2.56
C LEU A 124 8.91 -5.78 -2.01
N ASP A 125 9.65 -4.97 -1.26
CA ASP A 125 10.89 -5.38 -0.60
C ASP A 125 10.61 -6.52 0.40
N LEU A 126 9.58 -6.36 1.24
CA LEU A 126 9.13 -7.39 2.17
C LEU A 126 8.80 -8.72 1.48
N LEU A 127 8.02 -8.70 0.40
CA LEU A 127 7.66 -9.91 -0.35
C LEU A 127 8.90 -10.65 -0.89
N ARG A 128 9.94 -9.92 -1.30
CA ARG A 128 11.19 -10.49 -1.78
C ARG A 128 12.01 -11.10 -0.66
N GLU A 129 12.08 -10.43 0.49
CA GLU A 129 12.74 -10.92 1.70
C GLU A 129 12.05 -12.19 2.24
N MET A 130 10.72 -12.26 2.17
CA MET A 130 9.94 -13.45 2.56
C MET A 130 10.08 -14.64 1.58
N GLY A 131 10.81 -14.48 0.47
CA GLY A 131 11.17 -15.57 -0.44
C GLY A 131 10.65 -15.43 -1.87
N ILE A 132 9.74 -14.48 -2.15
CA ILE A 132 9.22 -14.24 -3.50
C ILE A 132 10.17 -13.31 -4.27
N ARG A 133 11.43 -13.73 -4.42
CA ARG A 133 12.54 -12.91 -4.97
C ARG A 133 12.27 -12.38 -6.39
N SER A 134 11.47 -13.10 -7.19
CA SER A 134 11.10 -12.72 -8.55
C SER A 134 9.94 -11.73 -8.64
N CYS A 135 9.32 -11.33 -7.52
CA CYS A 135 8.22 -10.38 -7.50
C CYS A 135 8.67 -9.03 -8.11
N LYS A 136 7.97 -8.55 -9.15
CA LYS A 136 8.38 -7.34 -9.88
C LYS A 136 7.71 -6.06 -9.36
N LYS A 137 6.48 -6.16 -8.89
CA LYS A 137 5.65 -5.04 -8.43
C LYS A 137 4.72 -5.51 -7.31
N ALA A 138 4.43 -4.62 -6.38
CA ALA A 138 3.39 -4.77 -5.37
C ALA A 138 2.55 -3.49 -5.34
N LEU A 139 1.25 -3.64 -5.04
CA LEU A 139 0.31 -2.53 -4.95
C LEU A 139 -0.56 -2.72 -3.71
N LEU A 140 -0.50 -1.75 -2.80
CA LEU A 140 -1.44 -1.60 -1.71
C LEU A 140 -2.77 -1.12 -2.28
N VAL A 141 -3.84 -1.83 -1.95
CA VAL A 141 -5.21 -1.47 -2.31
C VAL A 141 -6.02 -1.34 -1.02
N PRO A 142 -6.75 -0.23 -0.79
CA PRO A 142 -7.51 0.00 0.44
C PRO A 142 -8.83 -0.79 0.46
N LEU A 143 -8.74 -2.09 0.23
CA LEU A 143 -9.85 -3.04 0.13
C LEU A 143 -9.47 -4.33 0.86
N ALA A 144 -10.47 -5.05 1.38
CA ALA A 144 -10.26 -6.39 1.93
C ALA A 144 -9.85 -7.38 0.81
N THR A 145 -9.17 -8.48 1.18
CA THR A 145 -8.63 -9.46 0.22
C THR A 145 -9.64 -9.94 -0.82
N GLY A 146 -10.89 -10.25 -0.42
CA GLY A 146 -11.93 -10.66 -1.37
C GLY A 146 -12.25 -9.59 -2.41
N MET A 147 -12.31 -8.31 -2.01
CA MET A 147 -12.53 -7.20 -2.94
C MET A 147 -11.31 -6.95 -3.84
N SER A 148 -10.10 -7.17 -3.32
CA SER A 148 -8.87 -7.11 -4.11
C SER A 148 -8.81 -8.24 -5.15
N VAL A 149 -9.23 -9.46 -4.81
CA VAL A 149 -9.36 -10.58 -5.77
C VAL A 149 -10.42 -10.24 -6.83
N MET A 150 -11.56 -9.69 -6.43
CA MET A 150 -12.58 -9.22 -7.38
C MET A 150 -11.98 -8.21 -8.37
N MET A 151 -11.22 -7.21 -7.90
CA MET A 151 -10.55 -6.23 -8.76
C MET A 151 -9.59 -6.89 -9.77
N VAL A 152 -8.83 -7.91 -9.33
CA VAL A 152 -7.96 -8.70 -10.23
C VAL A 152 -8.78 -9.45 -11.28
N LEU A 153 -9.86 -10.11 -10.88
CA LEU A 153 -10.75 -10.84 -11.80
C LEU A 153 -11.41 -9.90 -12.83
N THR A 154 -11.87 -8.72 -12.40
CA THR A 154 -12.41 -7.69 -13.31
C THR A 154 -11.35 -7.19 -14.28
N ALA A 155 -10.11 -6.97 -13.82
CA ALA A 155 -9.01 -6.59 -14.70
C ALA A 155 -8.68 -7.69 -15.72
N LEU A 156 -8.71 -8.96 -15.32
CA LEU A 156 -8.51 -10.10 -16.22
C LEU A 156 -9.66 -10.23 -17.24
N LYS A 157 -10.90 -9.96 -16.85
CA LYS A 157 -12.07 -9.96 -17.74
C LYS A 157 -11.98 -8.89 -18.83
N VAL A 158 -11.40 -7.72 -18.54
CA VAL A 158 -11.11 -6.71 -19.58
C VAL A 158 -10.12 -7.25 -20.60
N SER A 159 -9.07 -7.97 -20.16
CA SER A 159 -8.09 -8.60 -21.05
C SER A 159 -8.62 -9.88 -21.73
N ARG A 160 -9.68 -10.49 -21.19
CA ARG A 160 -10.32 -11.71 -21.69
C ARG A 160 -11.84 -11.53 -21.74
N PRO A 161 -12.37 -10.78 -22.72
CA PRO A 161 -13.79 -10.40 -22.74
C PRO A 161 -14.75 -11.59 -22.79
N GLU A 162 -14.34 -12.72 -23.35
CA GLU A 162 -15.16 -13.93 -23.43
C GLU A 162 -15.18 -14.75 -22.13
N ALA A 163 -14.27 -14.47 -21.17
CA ALA A 163 -14.12 -15.30 -19.99
C ALA A 163 -15.36 -15.25 -19.07
N ARG A 164 -16.03 -16.37 -18.85
CA ARG A 164 -17.24 -16.47 -18.02
C ARG A 164 -16.98 -17.23 -16.73
N TYR A 165 -15.98 -18.10 -16.71
CA TYR A 165 -15.77 -19.04 -15.62
C TYR A 165 -14.49 -18.76 -14.83
N VAL A 166 -14.51 -19.08 -13.54
CA VAL A 166 -13.31 -19.16 -12.71
C VAL A 166 -13.27 -20.55 -12.10
N LEU A 167 -12.29 -21.35 -12.53
CA LEU A 167 -12.01 -22.64 -11.89
C LEU A 167 -11.43 -22.39 -10.51
N TRP A 168 -11.99 -23.04 -9.50
CA TRP A 168 -11.69 -22.76 -8.11
C TRP A 168 -11.49 -24.06 -7.33
N SER A 169 -10.26 -24.24 -6.83
CA SER A 169 -9.91 -25.36 -5.97
C SER A 169 -10.58 -25.13 -4.62
N ARG A 170 -11.43 -26.07 -4.22
CA ARG A 170 -12.37 -25.86 -3.13
C ARG A 170 -11.67 -25.49 -1.82
N ILE A 171 -12.08 -24.37 -1.25
CA ILE A 171 -11.74 -23.92 0.09
C ILE A 171 -12.95 -23.26 0.72
N ASP A 172 -13.47 -23.78 1.83
CA ASP A 172 -14.77 -23.32 2.37
C ASP A 172 -14.66 -21.98 3.13
N GLN A 173 -14.32 -20.91 2.40
CA GLN A 173 -14.18 -19.52 2.86
C GLN A 173 -15.05 -18.60 1.99
N LYS A 174 -15.98 -17.89 2.63
CA LYS A 174 -17.04 -17.16 1.92
C LYS A 174 -16.54 -15.97 1.09
N SER A 175 -15.51 -15.27 1.53
CA SER A 175 -15.05 -14.01 0.90
C SER A 175 -14.39 -14.24 -0.46
N CYS A 176 -13.48 -15.22 -0.57
CA CYS A 176 -12.83 -15.53 -1.85
C CYS A 176 -13.84 -16.10 -2.85
N PHE A 177 -14.75 -16.97 -2.42
CA PHE A 177 -15.82 -17.47 -3.29
C PHE A 177 -16.75 -16.35 -3.78
N LYS A 178 -17.23 -15.49 -2.86
CA LYS A 178 -18.08 -14.33 -3.22
C LYS A 178 -17.37 -13.33 -4.13
N SER A 179 -16.03 -13.23 -4.07
CA SER A 179 -15.29 -12.33 -4.95
C SER A 179 -15.47 -12.66 -6.43
N ILE A 180 -15.58 -13.94 -6.78
CA ILE A 180 -15.79 -14.42 -8.15
C ILE A 180 -17.18 -13.98 -8.64
N VAL A 181 -18.20 -14.27 -7.83
CA VAL A 181 -19.59 -13.90 -8.15
C VAL A 181 -19.75 -12.38 -8.23
N THR A 182 -19.11 -11.64 -7.33
CA THR A 182 -19.13 -10.16 -7.31
C THR A 182 -18.44 -9.57 -8.54
N ALA A 183 -17.44 -10.25 -9.10
CA ALA A 183 -16.81 -9.87 -10.37
C ALA A 183 -17.70 -10.14 -11.59
N GLY A 184 -18.89 -10.73 -11.42
CA GLY A 184 -19.79 -11.11 -12.51
C GLY A 184 -19.37 -12.40 -13.24
N LEU A 185 -18.55 -13.24 -12.61
CA LEU A 185 -18.07 -14.51 -13.16
C LEU A 185 -18.74 -15.69 -12.47
N ILE A 186 -18.74 -16.85 -13.14
CA ILE A 186 -19.36 -18.09 -12.66
C ILE A 186 -18.27 -18.96 -12.03
N PRO A 187 -18.31 -19.21 -10.70
CA PRO A 187 -17.36 -20.10 -10.06
C PRO A 187 -17.65 -21.56 -10.45
N VAL A 188 -16.61 -22.27 -10.88
CA VAL A 188 -16.64 -23.72 -11.11
C VAL A 188 -15.83 -24.36 -10.00
N VAL A 189 -16.53 -24.93 -9.02
CA VAL A 189 -15.93 -25.55 -7.84
C VAL A 189 -15.36 -26.91 -8.24
N ILE A 190 -14.08 -27.11 -7.92
CA ILE A 190 -13.38 -28.37 -8.10
C ILE A 190 -13.03 -28.89 -6.71
N ASP A 191 -13.63 -30.02 -6.34
CA ASP A 191 -13.37 -30.66 -5.05
C ASP A 191 -11.91 -31.12 -4.93
N THR A 192 -11.38 -31.02 -3.72
CA THR A 192 -10.04 -31.49 -3.36
C THR A 192 -9.97 -33.01 -3.32
N VAL A 193 -8.79 -33.55 -3.55
CA VAL A 193 -8.51 -35.00 -3.43
C VAL A 193 -7.61 -35.26 -2.22
N PRO A 194 -7.73 -36.42 -1.56
CA PRO A 194 -6.79 -36.79 -0.52
C PRO A 194 -5.38 -36.92 -1.11
N VAL A 195 -4.39 -36.34 -0.43
CA VAL A 195 -2.96 -36.43 -0.76
C VAL A 195 -2.18 -36.72 0.51
N GLU A 196 -1.07 -37.44 0.40
CA GLU A 196 -0.13 -37.63 1.49
C GLU A 196 1.06 -36.69 1.31
N GLU A 197 1.32 -35.84 2.30
CA GLU A 197 2.50 -34.99 2.31
C GLU A 197 3.20 -35.15 3.66
N ARG A 198 4.49 -35.52 3.65
CA ARG A 198 5.29 -35.79 4.86
C ARG A 198 4.68 -36.82 5.82
N GLY A 199 3.83 -37.72 5.30
CA GLY A 199 3.17 -38.77 6.09
C GLY A 199 1.82 -38.36 6.69
N ASP A 200 1.37 -37.12 6.48
CA ASP A 200 0.06 -36.66 6.94
C ASP A 200 -0.98 -36.69 5.79
N PRO A 201 -2.21 -37.19 6.04
CA PRO A 201 -3.30 -37.10 5.09
C PRO A 201 -3.83 -35.67 5.01
N LEU A 202 -3.74 -35.08 3.83
CA LEU A 202 -4.16 -33.71 3.53
C LEU A 202 -5.13 -33.67 2.36
N LEU A 203 -5.75 -32.51 2.15
CA LEU A 203 -6.56 -32.23 0.97
C LEU A 203 -5.71 -31.45 -0.05
N GLY A 204 -5.46 -32.07 -1.20
CA GLY A 204 -4.69 -31.53 -2.31
C GLY A 204 -5.55 -31.08 -3.48
N THR A 205 -4.93 -30.33 -4.39
CA THR A 205 -5.60 -29.83 -5.60
C THR A 205 -5.77 -30.96 -6.62
N ASN A 206 -6.99 -31.17 -7.12
CA ASN A 206 -7.27 -32.15 -8.16
C ASN A 206 -6.88 -31.62 -9.55
N VAL A 207 -5.60 -31.74 -9.91
CA VAL A 207 -5.05 -31.21 -11.17
C VAL A 207 -5.71 -31.82 -12.41
N GLN A 208 -6.10 -33.10 -12.37
CA GLN A 208 -6.77 -33.74 -13.49
C GLN A 208 -8.15 -33.12 -13.74
N ALA A 209 -8.97 -32.94 -12.68
CA ALA A 209 -10.27 -32.31 -12.82
C ALA A 209 -10.18 -30.85 -13.32
N PHE A 210 -9.11 -30.13 -12.96
CA PHE A 210 -8.83 -28.82 -13.55
C PHE A 210 -8.61 -28.90 -15.06
N ARG A 211 -7.78 -29.85 -15.53
CA ARG A 211 -7.52 -30.06 -16.95
C ARG A 211 -8.80 -30.40 -17.71
N ASP A 212 -9.55 -31.37 -17.21
CA ASP A 212 -10.80 -31.82 -17.83
C ASP A 212 -11.80 -30.66 -17.95
N LYS A 213 -11.91 -29.80 -16.92
CA LYS A 213 -12.78 -28.62 -16.95
C LYS A 213 -12.29 -27.52 -17.91
N VAL A 214 -10.98 -27.34 -18.08
CA VAL A 214 -10.45 -26.42 -19.10
C VAL A 214 -10.79 -26.90 -20.50
N GLU A 215 -10.70 -28.20 -20.76
CA GLU A 215 -11.04 -28.81 -22.06
C GLU A 215 -12.54 -28.76 -22.34
N GLU A 216 -13.38 -29.08 -21.34
CA GLU A 216 -14.85 -29.03 -21.43
C GLU A 216 -15.40 -27.62 -21.68
N LEU A 217 -14.93 -26.63 -20.91
CA LEU A 217 -15.44 -25.25 -20.99
C LEU A 217 -14.77 -24.44 -22.10
N GLY A 218 -13.61 -24.91 -22.59
CA GLY A 218 -12.79 -24.23 -23.57
C GLY A 218 -11.94 -23.12 -22.96
N ALA A 219 -10.64 -23.13 -23.24
CA ALA A 219 -9.64 -22.23 -22.66
C ALA A 219 -9.81 -20.74 -23.01
N ALA A 220 -10.76 -20.36 -23.85
CA ALA A 220 -11.11 -18.96 -24.15
C ALA A 220 -12.16 -18.38 -23.18
N ASN A 221 -12.98 -19.25 -22.57
CA ASN A 221 -14.01 -18.89 -21.60
C ASN A 221 -13.46 -18.71 -20.18
#